data_AF-Q1QRP2-F1
#
_entry.id   AF-Q1QRP2-F1
#
_cell.length_a   1.000
_cell.length_b   1.000
_cell.length_c   1.000
_cell.angle_alpha   90.00
_cell.angle_beta   90.00
_cell.angle_gamma   90.00
#
_symmetry.space_group_name_H-M   'P 1'
#
loop_
_entity.id
_entity.type
_entity.pdbx_description
1 polymer ?
#
loop_
_entity_poly.entity_id
_entity_poly.type
_entity_poly.pdbx_seq_one_letter_code
_entity_poly.pdbx_strand_id
1 'polypeptide(L)'
;MPVVNVAADDIIARAKYFRQMLDNELASPALRGAELFYHNSMPDILAHCYFAISEAYKKIYLVNGHRTDSSKRAALTCATIVAIAPIRQNPDSNSEEKAIEAAYANPMLAMSCSCSIVNHPFHKRPFDDRHRVYRAFFDFSLPSIEPILAEARANRGAIISDWEIPLTSPEETLLNLLVDDFVMYSKFTIAEQEGR
;
A
#
# COMPACT_ATOMS: atom_id res chain seq x y z
N MET A 1 9.21 -1.37 21.94
CA MET A 1 7.85 -1.82 22.30
C MET A 1 7.75 -3.30 22.00
N PRO A 2 7.34 -4.16 22.96
CA PRO A 2 7.17 -5.57 22.66
C PRO A 2 6.00 -5.72 21.67
N VAL A 3 6.26 -6.34 20.53
CA VAL A 3 5.19 -6.78 19.61
C VAL A 3 4.43 -7.88 20.36
N VAL A 4 3.25 -7.55 20.89
CA VAL A 4 2.47 -8.39 21.81
C VAL A 4 1.85 -9.58 21.07
N ASN A 5 2.03 -10.80 21.59
CA ASN A 5 1.32 -12.07 21.31
C ASN A 5 0.88 -12.35 19.85
N VAL A 6 1.68 -11.98 18.85
CA VAL A 6 1.56 -12.56 17.52
C VAL A 6 2.40 -13.83 17.50
N ALA A 7 1.84 -14.95 17.02
CA ALA A 7 2.60 -16.18 16.90
C ALA A 7 3.81 -15.93 15.99
N ALA A 8 4.99 -16.41 16.38
CA ALA A 8 6.20 -16.25 15.57
C ALA A 8 5.99 -16.74 14.13
N ASP A 9 5.22 -17.81 13.98
CA ASP A 9 4.85 -18.40 12.69
C ASP A 9 4.04 -17.43 11.80
N ASP A 10 3.18 -16.59 12.37
CA ASP A 10 2.41 -15.59 11.62
C ASP A 10 3.33 -14.49 11.06
N ILE A 11 4.31 -14.06 11.87
CA ILE A 11 5.31 -13.07 11.45
C ILE A 11 6.16 -13.65 10.31
N ILE A 12 6.63 -14.89 10.46
CA ILE A 12 7.43 -15.59 9.46
C ILE A 12 6.64 -15.75 8.15
N ALA A 13 5.39 -16.21 8.23
CA ALA A 13 4.53 -16.36 7.05
C ALA A 13 4.33 -15.03 6.32
N ARG A 14 4.13 -13.94 7.08
CA ARG A 14 3.94 -12.61 6.51
C ARG A 14 5.22 -12.04 5.91
N ALA A 15 6.37 -12.25 6.55
CA ALA A 15 7.67 -11.87 6.01
C ALA A 15 7.96 -12.63 4.71
N LYS A 16 7.66 -13.93 4.63
CA LYS A 16 7.78 -14.72 3.40
C LYS A 16 6.91 -14.16 2.27
N TYR A 17 5.68 -13.78 2.56
CA TYR A 17 4.80 -13.10 1.60
C TYR A 17 5.43 -11.79 1.09
N PHE A 18 5.91 -10.93 1.98
CA PHE A 18 6.53 -9.66 1.57
C PHE A 18 7.80 -9.86 0.74
N ARG A 19 8.63 -10.85 1.09
CA ARG A 19 9.81 -11.21 0.31
C ARG A 19 9.42 -11.59 -1.11
N GLN A 20 8.46 -12.50 -1.27
CA GLN A 20 7.98 -12.92 -2.59
C GLN A 20 7.46 -11.72 -3.41
N MET A 21 6.68 -10.83 -2.79
CA MET A 21 6.15 -9.65 -3.48
C MET A 21 7.24 -8.67 -3.89
N LEU A 22 8.24 -8.44 -3.04
CA LEU A 22 9.39 -7.60 -3.35
C LEU A 22 10.20 -8.17 -4.51
N ASP A 23 10.48 -9.47 -4.49
CA ASP A 23 11.23 -10.17 -5.55
C ASP A 23 10.49 -10.09 -6.89
N ASN A 24 9.17 -10.33 -6.87
CA ASN A 24 8.33 -10.22 -8.06
C ASN A 24 8.30 -8.80 -8.62
N GLU A 25 8.20 -7.78 -7.75
CA GLU A 25 8.16 -6.39 -8.19
C GLU A 25 9.50 -5.97 -8.80
N LEU A 26 10.63 -6.31 -8.17
CA LEU A 26 11.96 -6.01 -8.74
C LEU A 26 12.24 -6.76 -10.05
N ALA A 27 11.65 -7.95 -10.24
CA ALA A 27 11.73 -8.70 -11.49
C ALA A 27 10.78 -8.19 -12.59
N SER A 28 9.88 -7.25 -12.26
CA SER A 28 8.89 -6.71 -13.18
C SER A 28 9.53 -6.06 -14.41
N PRO A 29 8.99 -6.28 -15.63
CA PRO A 29 9.45 -5.56 -16.82
C PRO A 29 9.43 -4.04 -16.67
N ALA A 30 8.51 -3.53 -15.85
CA ALA A 30 8.34 -2.10 -15.59
C ALA A 30 9.48 -1.47 -14.79
N LEU A 31 10.22 -2.28 -14.02
CA LEU A 31 11.34 -1.80 -13.17
C LEU A 31 12.70 -2.25 -13.71
N ARG A 32 12.71 -2.84 -14.91
CA ARG A 32 13.92 -3.40 -15.50
C ARG A 32 14.93 -2.29 -15.78
N GLY A 33 16.10 -2.41 -15.17
CA GLY A 33 17.21 -1.48 -15.39
C GLY A 33 17.15 -0.22 -14.52
N ALA A 34 16.14 -0.05 -13.66
CA ALA A 34 16.03 1.06 -12.70
C ALA A 34 16.98 0.94 -11.49
N GLU A 35 17.83 -0.10 -11.44
CA GLU A 35 18.84 -0.33 -10.38
C GLU A 35 18.25 -0.22 -8.96
N LEU A 36 17.10 -0.87 -8.77
CA LEU A 36 16.36 -0.88 -7.51
C LEU A 36 16.78 -2.05 -6.64
N PHE A 37 16.81 -1.83 -5.33
CA PHE A 37 17.13 -2.87 -4.35
C PHE A 37 16.33 -2.69 -3.06
N TYR A 38 16.27 -3.74 -2.26
CA TYR A 38 15.77 -3.70 -0.88
C TYR A 38 16.74 -4.44 0.04
N HIS A 39 16.85 -4.02 1.30
CA HIS A 39 17.72 -4.68 2.27
C HIS A 39 17.15 -6.04 2.71
N ASN A 40 17.99 -7.05 2.94
CA ASN A 40 17.58 -8.43 3.26
C ASN A 40 16.61 -8.58 4.45
N SER A 41 16.61 -7.61 5.38
CA SER A 41 15.71 -7.57 6.55
C SER A 41 14.38 -6.85 6.31
N MET A 42 14.18 -6.21 5.16
CA MET A 42 12.94 -5.49 4.84
C MET A 42 11.69 -6.36 4.93
N PRO A 43 11.68 -7.63 4.50
CA PRO A 43 10.49 -8.48 4.64
C PRO A 43 10.04 -8.63 6.10
N ASP A 44 10.99 -8.80 7.01
CA ASP A 44 10.73 -8.92 8.45
C ASP A 44 10.25 -7.58 9.05
N ILE A 45 10.90 -6.47 8.67
CA ILE A 45 10.49 -5.12 9.11
C ILE A 45 9.04 -4.85 8.67
N LEU A 46 8.70 -5.13 7.40
CA LEU A 46 7.33 -4.98 6.91
C LEU A 46 6.34 -5.86 7.68
N ALA A 47 6.69 -7.11 7.98
CA ALA A 47 5.83 -7.99 8.78
C ALA A 47 5.56 -7.42 10.18
N HIS A 48 6.61 -6.98 10.87
CA HIS A 48 6.48 -6.36 12.19
C HIS A 48 5.65 -5.07 12.16
N CYS A 49 5.90 -4.19 11.19
CA CYS A 49 5.15 -2.95 11.02
C CYS A 49 3.68 -3.21 10.69
N TYR A 50 3.38 -4.19 9.83
CA TYR A 50 2.00 -4.61 9.53
C TYR A 50 1.25 -5.01 10.80
N PHE A 51 1.85 -5.85 11.65
CA PHE A 51 1.20 -6.25 12.90
C PHE A 51 1.08 -5.10 13.90
N ALA A 52 2.08 -4.22 13.99
CA ALA A 52 2.01 -3.03 14.84
C ALA A 52 0.85 -2.09 14.42
N ILE A 53 0.72 -1.80 13.13
CA ILE A 53 -0.37 -0.97 12.59
C ILE A 53 -1.72 -1.68 12.77
N SER A 54 -1.78 -2.99 12.52
CA SER A 54 -3.00 -3.77 12.74
C SER A 54 -3.49 -3.70 14.18
N GLU A 55 -2.59 -3.80 15.16
CA GLU A 55 -2.95 -3.68 16.58
C GLU A 55 -3.37 -2.26 16.96
N ALA A 56 -2.70 -1.24 16.45
CA ALA A 56 -3.11 0.15 16.64
C ALA A 56 -4.51 0.41 16.05
N TYR A 57 -4.74 -0.05 14.82
CA TYR A 57 -6.04 0.04 14.15
C TYR A 57 -7.13 -0.66 14.96
N LYS A 58 -6.87 -1.89 15.43
CA LYS A 58 -7.81 -2.61 16.30
C LYS A 58 -8.15 -1.74 17.51
N LYS A 59 -7.16 -1.28 18.28
CA LYS A 59 -7.38 -0.48 19.50
C LYS A 59 -8.23 0.76 19.28
N ILE A 60 -8.07 1.45 18.15
CA ILE A 60 -8.81 2.68 17.84
C ILE A 60 -10.25 2.36 17.39
N TYR A 61 -10.43 1.29 16.61
CA TYR A 61 -11.69 0.98 15.92
C TYR A 61 -12.37 -0.30 16.44
N LEU A 62 -12.13 -0.70 17.70
CA LEU A 62 -12.67 -1.95 18.25
C LEU A 62 -14.21 -1.97 18.26
N VAL A 63 -14.76 -2.72 17.31
CA VAL A 63 -15.96 -3.55 17.50
C VAL A 63 -15.48 -5.00 17.56
N ASN A 64 -15.99 -5.80 18.50
CA ASN A 64 -15.69 -7.24 18.58
C ASN A 64 -16.02 -7.94 17.25
N GLY A 65 -15.03 -8.59 16.62
CA GLY A 65 -15.26 -9.53 15.50
C GLY A 65 -14.49 -9.31 14.19
N HIS A 66 -13.74 -8.22 13.99
CA HIS A 66 -13.22 -7.88 12.65
C HIS A 66 -11.72 -8.16 12.43
N ARG A 67 -11.32 -9.43 12.26
CA ARG A 67 -9.97 -9.82 11.81
C ARG A 67 -9.91 -10.29 10.33
N THR A 68 -11.01 -10.28 9.59
CA THR A 68 -11.18 -11.16 8.41
C THR A 68 -11.44 -10.48 7.06
N ASP A 69 -11.67 -9.17 7.00
CA ASP A 69 -11.95 -8.53 5.70
C ASP A 69 -10.68 -8.38 4.85
N SER A 70 -10.69 -8.91 3.63
CA SER A 70 -9.61 -8.76 2.64
C SER A 70 -9.28 -7.29 2.37
N SER A 71 -10.28 -6.42 2.34
CA SER A 71 -10.13 -4.99 2.08
C SER A 71 -9.35 -4.30 3.21
N LYS A 72 -9.63 -4.66 4.47
CA LYS A 72 -8.89 -4.14 5.63
C LYS A 72 -7.44 -4.63 5.63
N ARG A 73 -7.23 -5.92 5.31
CA ARG A 73 -5.88 -6.49 5.19
C ARG A 73 -5.11 -5.80 4.06
N ALA A 74 -5.72 -5.56 2.91
CA ALA A 74 -5.12 -4.84 1.80
C ALA A 74 -4.74 -3.40 2.20
N ALA A 75 -5.65 -2.65 2.82
CA ALA A 75 -5.39 -1.29 3.31
C ALA A 75 -4.22 -1.24 4.31
N LEU A 76 -4.19 -2.13 5.30
CA LEU A 76 -3.09 -2.23 6.26
C LEU A 76 -1.76 -2.58 5.58
N THR A 77 -1.79 -3.45 4.56
CA THR A 77 -0.60 -3.83 3.77
C THR A 77 -0.06 -2.63 3.01
N CYS A 78 -0.94 -1.90 2.32
CA CYS A 78 -0.61 -0.68 1.60
C CYS A 78 0.02 0.35 2.54
N ALA A 79 -0.65 0.67 3.65
CA ALA A 79 -0.17 1.62 4.65
C ALA A 79 1.21 1.24 5.20
N THR A 80 1.46 -0.05 5.42
CA THR A 80 2.75 -0.56 5.88
C THR A 80 3.85 -0.29 4.84
N ILE A 81 3.59 -0.60 3.57
CA ILE A 81 4.57 -0.42 2.49
C ILE A 81 4.84 1.06 2.26
N VAL A 82 3.82 1.91 2.29
CA VAL A 82 3.97 3.37 2.14
C VAL A 82 4.78 3.95 3.30
N ALA A 83 4.55 3.49 4.53
CA ALA A 83 5.29 3.98 5.71
C ALA A 83 6.77 3.58 5.70
N ILE A 84 7.10 2.37 5.24
CA ILE A 84 8.48 1.85 5.25
C ILE A 84 9.23 2.21 3.95
N ALA A 85 8.52 2.21 2.82
CA ALA A 85 9.06 2.38 1.48
C ALA A 85 10.27 1.47 1.22
N PRO A 86 10.12 0.14 1.23
CA PRO A 86 11.23 -0.81 1.27
C PRO A 86 12.16 -0.78 0.05
N ILE A 87 11.66 -0.38 -1.13
CA ILE A 87 12.44 -0.34 -2.37
C ILE A 87 13.16 1.01 -2.47
N ARG A 88 14.47 0.96 -2.74
CA ARG A 88 15.35 2.13 -2.88
C ARG A 88 16.08 2.09 -4.21
N GLN A 89 16.34 3.27 -4.76
CA GLN A 89 17.23 3.42 -5.90
C GLN A 89 18.68 3.32 -5.45
N ASN A 90 19.52 2.69 -6.27
CA ASN A 90 20.97 2.74 -6.09
C ASN A 90 21.43 4.22 -6.04
N PRO A 91 22.06 4.67 -4.94
CA PRO A 91 22.53 6.05 -4.84
C PRO A 91 23.53 6.43 -5.94
N ASP A 92 24.19 5.45 -6.55
CA ASP A 92 25.17 5.67 -7.63
C ASP A 92 24.52 5.67 -9.04
N SER A 93 23.20 5.52 -9.15
CA SER A 93 22.47 5.53 -10.43
C SER A 93 22.37 6.95 -11.01
N ASN A 94 23.00 7.19 -12.17
CA ASN A 94 23.02 8.51 -12.83
C ASN A 94 21.91 8.74 -13.88
N SER A 95 20.88 7.90 -13.99
CA SER A 95 19.83 8.08 -15.00
C SER A 95 18.60 8.82 -14.45
N GLU A 96 18.39 10.06 -14.87
CA GLU A 96 17.24 10.89 -14.48
C GLU A 96 15.89 10.28 -14.90
N GLU A 97 15.76 9.72 -16.10
CA GLU A 97 14.51 9.08 -16.55
C GLU A 97 14.11 7.90 -15.65
N LYS A 98 15.09 7.11 -15.18
CA LYS A 98 14.81 5.98 -14.28
C LYS A 98 14.56 6.40 -12.84
N ALA A 99 14.94 7.62 -12.45
CA ALA A 99 14.64 8.17 -11.13
C ALA A 99 13.13 8.42 -10.95
N ILE A 100 12.42 8.78 -12.03
CA ILE A 100 10.95 8.93 -12.01
C ILE A 100 10.29 7.56 -11.83
N GLU A 101 10.71 6.53 -12.57
CA GLU A 101 10.17 5.16 -12.40
C GLU A 101 10.46 4.61 -11.00
N ALA A 102 11.65 4.87 -10.46
CA ALA A 102 12.01 4.52 -9.10
C ALA A 102 11.08 5.14 -8.04
N ALA A 103 10.56 6.35 -8.30
CA ALA A 103 9.61 7.02 -7.40
C ALA A 103 8.29 6.25 -7.25
N TYR A 104 7.90 5.48 -8.26
CA TYR A 104 6.66 4.70 -8.27
C TYR A 104 6.83 3.25 -7.79
N ALA A 105 8.05 2.77 -7.56
CA ALA A 105 8.29 1.37 -7.18
C ALA A 105 7.56 0.94 -5.90
N ASN A 106 7.56 1.78 -4.86
CA ASN A 106 6.85 1.48 -3.61
C ASN A 106 5.31 1.59 -3.74
N PRO A 107 4.74 2.62 -4.39
CA PRO A 107 3.33 2.62 -4.77
C PRO A 107 2.88 1.40 -5.58
N MET A 108 3.70 0.96 -6.54
CA MET A 108 3.43 -0.23 -7.34
C MET A 108 3.39 -1.49 -6.48
N LEU A 109 4.40 -1.68 -5.63
CA LEU A 109 4.45 -2.79 -4.68
C LEU A 109 3.22 -2.79 -3.76
N ALA A 110 2.83 -1.62 -3.24
CA ALA A 110 1.67 -1.47 -2.37
C ALA A 110 0.37 -1.86 -3.08
N MET A 111 0.19 -1.42 -4.34
CA MET A 111 -0.96 -1.77 -5.17
C MET A 111 -0.98 -3.26 -5.51
N SER A 112 0.16 -3.83 -5.91
CA SER A 112 0.33 -5.24 -6.24
C SER A 112 -0.05 -6.13 -5.05
N CYS A 113 0.47 -5.81 -3.86
CA CYS A 113 0.13 -6.49 -2.62
C CYS A 113 -1.36 -6.38 -2.28
N SER A 114 -1.92 -5.19 -2.39
CA SER A 114 -3.33 -4.94 -2.05
C SER A 114 -4.27 -5.69 -2.98
N CYS A 115 -4.02 -5.63 -4.29
CA CYS A 115 -4.81 -6.32 -5.30
C CYS A 115 -4.72 -7.84 -5.18
N SER A 116 -3.55 -8.38 -4.83
CA SER A 116 -3.38 -9.82 -4.56
C SER A 116 -4.28 -10.27 -3.39
N ILE A 117 -4.36 -9.49 -2.32
CA ILE A 117 -5.17 -9.82 -1.13
C ILE A 117 -6.69 -9.77 -1.42
N VAL A 118 -7.15 -8.80 -2.20
CA VAL A 118 -8.57 -8.70 -2.59
C VAL A 118 -8.90 -9.42 -3.91
N ASN A 119 -7.94 -10.15 -4.48
CA ASN A 119 -8.05 -10.84 -5.78
C ASN A 119 -8.52 -9.93 -6.93
N HIS A 120 -8.07 -8.68 -6.94
CA HIS A 120 -8.49 -7.69 -7.92
C HIS A 120 -7.55 -7.67 -9.15
N PRO A 121 -8.06 -7.65 -10.39
CA PRO A 121 -7.22 -7.78 -11.59
C PRO A 121 -6.37 -6.54 -11.92
N PHE A 122 -6.54 -5.42 -11.21
CA PHE A 122 -5.86 -4.15 -11.52
C PHE A 122 -4.33 -4.26 -11.59
N HIS A 123 -3.70 -5.09 -10.76
CA HIS A 123 -2.25 -5.32 -10.80
C HIS A 123 -1.76 -5.95 -12.11
N LYS A 124 -2.65 -6.56 -12.90
CA LYS A 124 -2.35 -7.16 -14.21
C LYS A 124 -2.40 -6.16 -15.37
N ARG A 125 -2.80 -4.90 -15.12
CA ARG A 125 -2.84 -3.87 -16.17
C ARG A 125 -1.43 -3.58 -16.73
N PRO A 126 -1.32 -3.17 -18.02
CA PRO A 126 -0.08 -2.66 -18.57
C PRO A 126 0.52 -1.56 -17.68
N PHE A 127 1.84 -1.45 -17.68
CA PHE A 127 2.53 -0.47 -16.84
C PHE A 127 2.08 0.97 -17.13
N ASP A 128 1.98 1.35 -18.40
CA ASP A 128 1.56 2.70 -18.81
C ASP A 128 0.19 3.09 -18.23
N ASP A 129 -0.75 2.16 -18.22
CA ASP A 129 -2.09 2.35 -17.65
C ASP A 129 -2.02 2.53 -16.14
N ARG A 130 -1.26 1.68 -15.45
CA ARG A 130 -1.06 1.79 -13.99
C ARG A 130 -0.37 3.10 -13.63
N HIS A 131 0.64 3.49 -14.40
CA HIS A 131 1.39 4.73 -14.22
C HIS A 131 0.51 5.97 -14.35
N ARG A 132 -0.39 6.02 -15.33
CA ARG A 132 -1.38 7.12 -15.46
C ARG A 132 -2.25 7.23 -14.21
N VAL A 133 -2.70 6.11 -13.67
CA VAL A 133 -3.50 6.08 -12.44
C VAL A 133 -2.66 6.54 -11.24
N TYR A 134 -1.42 6.07 -11.09
CA TYR A 134 -0.53 6.51 -10.01
C TYR A 134 -0.23 8.00 -10.07
N ARG A 135 -0.05 8.55 -11.27
CA ARG A 135 0.15 9.98 -11.46
C ARG A 135 -1.09 10.78 -11.04
N ALA A 136 -2.28 10.31 -11.39
CA ALA A 136 -3.53 10.93 -10.94
C ALA A 136 -3.67 10.93 -9.41
N PHE A 137 -3.17 9.90 -8.72
CA PHE A 137 -3.11 9.88 -7.25
C PHE A 137 -2.01 10.80 -6.68
N PHE A 138 -0.89 10.98 -7.37
CA PHE A 138 0.21 11.81 -6.91
C PHE A 138 -0.17 13.30 -6.86
N ASP A 139 -1.01 13.74 -7.80
CA ASP A 139 -1.51 15.11 -7.84
C ASP A 139 -2.63 15.36 -6.80
N PHE A 140 -3.04 14.34 -6.05
CA PHE A 140 -4.10 14.43 -5.05
C PHE A 140 -3.58 15.01 -3.74
N SER A 141 -4.12 16.15 -3.32
CA SER A 141 -3.75 16.82 -2.07
C SER A 141 -4.80 16.53 -0.99
N LEU A 142 -4.75 15.36 -0.36
CA LEU A 142 -5.69 15.03 0.72
C LEU A 142 -5.43 15.92 1.95
N PRO A 143 -6.50 16.32 2.68
CA PRO A 143 -6.33 17.01 3.96
C PRO A 143 -5.47 16.19 4.92
N SER A 144 -4.54 16.86 5.60
CA SER A 144 -3.64 16.21 6.55
C SER A 144 -4.40 15.68 7.76
N ILE A 145 -4.02 14.49 8.24
CA ILE A 145 -4.52 13.92 9.50
C ILE A 145 -3.84 14.53 10.74
N GLU A 146 -2.88 15.44 10.58
CA GLU A 146 -2.15 16.04 11.72
C GLU A 146 -3.07 16.68 12.77
N PRO A 147 -4.19 17.35 12.44
CA PRO A 147 -5.14 17.84 13.45
C PRO A 147 -5.75 16.71 14.31
N ILE A 148 -6.08 15.57 13.68
CA ILE A 148 -6.59 14.38 14.36
C ILE A 148 -5.51 13.80 15.29
N LEU A 149 -4.26 13.75 14.81
CA LEU A 149 -3.13 13.29 15.61
C LEU A 149 -2.85 14.23 16.78
N ALA A 150 -2.98 15.54 16.59
CA ALA A 150 -2.81 16.55 17.63
C ALA A 150 -3.86 16.38 18.73
N GLU A 151 -5.12 16.14 18.37
CA GLU A 151 -6.18 15.83 19.32
C GLU A 151 -5.88 14.54 20.09
N ALA A 152 -5.54 13.46 19.38
CA ALA A 152 -5.20 12.21 20.02
C ALA A 152 -4.04 12.38 21.03
N ARG A 153 -3.01 13.18 20.69
CA ARG A 153 -1.92 13.50 21.63
C ARG A 153 -2.44 14.26 22.86
N ALA A 154 -3.30 15.26 22.68
CA ALA A 154 -3.87 16.05 23.77
C ALA A 154 -4.75 15.21 24.72
N ASN A 155 -5.45 14.21 24.17
CA ASN A 155 -6.45 13.40 24.87
C ASN A 155 -5.95 11.99 25.21
N ARG A 156 -4.63 11.79 25.35
CA ARG A 156 -4.00 10.50 25.73
C ARG A 156 -4.44 9.32 24.83
N GLY A 157 -4.61 9.59 23.54
CA GLY A 157 -4.98 8.63 22.51
C GLY A 157 -6.48 8.58 22.20
N ALA A 158 -7.33 9.33 22.91
CA ALA A 158 -8.75 9.44 22.57
C ALA A 158 -8.98 10.48 21.47
N ILE A 159 -9.86 10.17 20.53
CA ILE A 159 -10.40 11.10 19.53
C ILE A 159 -11.86 11.32 19.94
N ILE A 160 -12.20 12.55 20.29
CA ILE A 160 -13.49 12.95 20.86
C ILE A 160 -14.28 13.76 19.83
N SER A 161 -13.60 14.55 19.01
CA SER A 161 -14.21 15.28 17.90
C SER A 161 -14.68 14.33 16.80
N ASP A 162 -15.84 14.65 16.24
CA ASP A 162 -16.32 14.02 15.02
C ASP A 162 -15.60 14.67 13.84
N TRP A 163 -14.65 13.96 13.25
CA TRP A 163 -13.85 14.46 12.14
C TRP A 163 -14.51 14.10 10.82
N GLU A 164 -15.12 15.10 10.20
CA GLU A 164 -15.35 15.06 8.76
C GLU A 164 -14.12 15.62 8.06
N ILE A 165 -13.59 14.87 7.09
CA ILE A 165 -12.54 15.36 6.19
C ILE A 165 -13.27 15.83 4.93
N PRO A 166 -13.68 17.11 4.83
CA PRO A 166 -14.43 17.58 3.68
C PRO A 166 -13.52 17.54 2.45
N LEU A 167 -13.94 16.78 1.45
CA LEU A 167 -13.36 16.84 0.11
C LEU A 167 -13.98 18.01 -0.64
N THR A 168 -13.18 18.72 -1.42
CA THR A 168 -13.70 19.68 -2.39
C THR A 168 -14.45 18.92 -3.50
N SER A 169 -15.42 19.54 -4.18
CA SER A 169 -16.16 18.88 -5.26
C SER A 169 -15.27 18.29 -6.37
N PRO A 170 -14.14 18.95 -6.78
CA PRO A 170 -13.20 18.34 -7.72
C PRO A 170 -12.51 17.09 -7.17
N GLU A 171 -12.07 17.10 -5.91
CA GLU A 171 -11.43 15.95 -5.26
C GLU A 171 -12.40 14.77 -5.14
N GLU A 172 -13.64 15.04 -4.71
CA GLU A 172 -14.69 14.04 -4.62
C GLU A 172 -15.01 13.43 -6.00
N THR A 173 -15.14 14.28 -7.04
CA THR A 173 -15.41 13.82 -8.41
C THR A 173 -14.28 12.92 -8.91
N LEU A 174 -13.02 13.33 -8.74
CA LEU A 174 -11.88 12.55 -9.18
C LEU A 174 -11.76 11.22 -8.40
N LEU A 175 -11.95 11.26 -7.08
CA LEU A 175 -11.94 10.06 -6.25
C LEU A 175 -13.01 9.07 -6.70
N ASN A 176 -14.23 9.55 -6.95
CA ASN A 176 -15.32 8.73 -7.46
C ASN A 176 -14.99 8.13 -8.83
N LEU A 177 -14.41 8.92 -9.76
CA LEU A 177 -13.97 8.40 -11.07
C LEU A 177 -12.90 7.30 -10.93
N LEU A 178 -11.95 7.45 -10.02
CA LEU A 178 -10.91 6.44 -9.77
C LEU A 178 -11.50 5.17 -9.14
N VAL A 179 -12.43 5.33 -8.20
CA VAL A 179 -13.18 4.22 -7.60
C VAL A 179 -14.00 3.50 -8.66
N ASP A 180 -14.70 4.24 -9.52
CA ASP A 180 -15.52 3.69 -10.60
C ASP A 180 -14.66 2.94 -11.63
N ASP A 181 -13.51 3.48 -12.03
CA ASP A 181 -12.55 2.77 -12.90
C ASP A 181 -12.09 1.45 -12.25
N PHE A 182 -11.75 1.49 -10.96
CA PHE A 182 -11.35 0.31 -10.22
C PHE A 182 -12.47 -0.74 -10.14
N VAL A 183 -13.69 -0.32 -9.76
CA VAL A 183 -14.87 -1.19 -9.68
C VAL A 183 -15.27 -1.73 -11.05
N MET A 184 -15.20 -0.92 -12.09
CA MET A 184 -15.46 -1.38 -13.46
C MET A 184 -14.44 -2.44 -13.85
N TYR A 185 -13.16 -2.23 -13.53
CA TYR A 185 -12.10 -3.19 -13.83
C TYR A 185 -12.26 -4.52 -13.09
N SER A 186 -12.82 -4.53 -11.89
CA SER A 186 -13.16 -5.76 -11.16
C SER A 186 -14.10 -6.70 -11.94
N LYS A 187 -14.91 -6.14 -12.85
CA LYS A 187 -15.88 -6.87 -13.68
C LYS A 187 -15.27 -7.37 -14.98
N PHE A 188 -14.12 -6.84 -15.38
CA PHE A 188 -13.38 -7.37 -16.53
C PHE A 188 -12.62 -8.61 -16.09
N THR A 189 -13.20 -9.78 -16.34
CA THR A 189 -12.46 -11.03 -16.36
C THR A 189 -11.43 -10.93 -17.48
N ILE A 190 -10.16 -10.74 -17.11
CA ILE A 190 -9.04 -10.97 -18.02
C ILE A 190 -9.09 -12.47 -18.32
N ALA A 191 -9.57 -12.85 -19.51
CA ALA A 191 -9.38 -14.19 -20.02
C ALA A 191 -7.90 -14.50 -19.90
N GLU A 192 -7.57 -15.58 -19.20
CA GLU A 192 -6.19 -16.01 -18.95
C GLU A 192 -5.37 -15.88 -20.23
N GLN A 193 -4.47 -14.90 -20.28
CA GLN A 193 -3.30 -15.00 -21.14
C GLN A 193 -2.33 -15.95 -20.46
N GLU A 194 -2.75 -17.23 -20.36
CA GLU A 194 -1.84 -18.35 -20.30
C GLU A 194 -1.06 -18.37 -21.61
N GLY A 195 0.13 -17.79 -21.60
CA GLY A 195 1.03 -17.85 -22.75
C GLY A 195 1.99 -16.68 -22.82
N ARG A 196 3.02 -16.72 -21.98
CA ARG A 196 4.44 -16.46 -22.34
C ARG A 196 5.34 -16.59 -21.12
#